data_AF-A0AAQ4EZF5-F1
#
_entry.id   AF-A0AAQ4EZF5-F1
#
_cell.length_a   1.000
_cell.length_b   1.000
_cell.length_c   1.000
_cell.angle_alpha   90.00
_cell.angle_beta   90.00
_cell.angle_gamma   90.00
#
_symmetry.space_group_name_H-M   'P 1'
#
loop_
_entity.id
_entity.type
_entity.pdbx_description
1 polymer ?
#
loop_
_entity_poly.entity_id
_entity_poly.type
_entity_poly.pdbx_seq_one_letter_code
_entity_poly.pdbx_strand_id
1 'polypeptide(L)'
;MIQKIEIEINMGREIERNLTSLRELLLVEIEKCRTRRERIEFQQRLDRIDVIIQQVHTRTEHTEIQFRKFIRRVSLGQISSESESQTLLQAIWSGYHKSLRNLVGHTAGYLRSIVRGVTGALANLGMGILDVYRLKFQPLELAVDALTHRGSFKKPIRGLIIPR
;
A
#
# COMPACT_ATOMS: atom_id res chain seq x y z
N MET A 1 6.89 -16.56 11.82
CA MET A 1 7.22 -15.12 11.82
C MET A 1 7.71 -14.65 10.45
N ILE A 2 8.62 -15.38 9.80
CA ILE A 2 9.08 -15.15 8.42
C ILE A 2 7.91 -14.84 7.46
N GLN A 3 6.92 -15.74 7.38
CA GLN A 3 5.72 -15.54 6.56
C GLN A 3 4.98 -14.22 6.84
N LYS A 4 4.98 -13.73 8.09
CA LYS A 4 4.32 -12.44 8.42
C LYS A 4 5.07 -11.27 7.81
N ILE A 5 6.41 -11.31 7.79
CA ILE A 5 7.24 -10.26 7.18
C ILE A 5 7.06 -10.29 5.66
N GLU A 6 7.02 -11.48 5.05
CA GLU A 6 6.76 -11.63 3.61
C GLU A 6 5.39 -11.09 3.20
N ILE A 7 4.35 -11.39 3.98
CA ILE A 7 3.00 -10.83 3.78
C ILE A 7 3.02 -9.30 3.84
N GLU A 8 3.69 -8.73 4.85
CA GLU A 8 3.77 -7.28 5.01
C GLU A 8 4.54 -6.61 3.85
N ILE A 9 5.67 -7.18 3.43
CA ILE A 9 6.42 -6.67 2.26
C ILE A 9 5.56 -6.71 1.00
N ASN A 10 4.83 -7.81 0.79
CA ASN A 10 3.92 -7.93 -0.35
C ASN A 10 2.77 -6.92 -0.27
N MET A 11 2.21 -6.69 0.90
CA MET A 11 1.20 -5.65 1.12
C MET A 11 1.75 -4.25 0.82
N GLY A 12 2.99 -3.95 1.21
CA GLY A 12 3.68 -2.71 0.83
C GLY A 12 3.77 -2.53 -0.70
N ARG A 13 4.16 -3.58 -1.42
CA ARG A 13 4.21 -3.60 -2.90
C ARG A 13 2.83 -3.44 -3.54
N GLU A 14 1.79 -4.04 -2.97
CA GLU A 14 0.42 -3.88 -3.45
C GLU A 14 -0.08 -2.44 -3.25
N ILE A 15 0.19 -1.84 -2.10
CA ILE A 15 -0.13 -0.42 -1.84
C ILE A 15 0.57 0.46 -2.88
N GLU A 16 1.87 0.23 -3.13
CA GLU A 16 2.64 0.96 -4.13
C GLU A 16 2.00 0.85 -5.53
N ARG A 17 1.69 -0.36 -6.00
CA ARG A 17 1.03 -0.60 -7.30
C ARG A 17 -0.32 0.11 -7.41
N ASN A 18 -1.11 0.07 -6.34
CA ASN A 18 -2.42 0.72 -6.32
C ASN A 18 -2.29 2.25 -6.35
N LEU A 19 -1.33 2.82 -5.62
CA LEU A 19 -1.06 4.26 -5.66
C LEU A 19 -0.54 4.70 -7.04
N THR A 20 0.32 3.91 -7.69
CA THR A 20 0.76 4.15 -9.07
C THR A 20 -0.42 4.13 -10.04
N SER A 21 -1.34 3.18 -9.87
CA SER A 21 -2.58 3.15 -10.68
C SER A 21 -3.43 4.40 -10.44
N LEU A 22 -3.56 4.85 -9.18
CA LEU A 22 -4.30 6.09 -8.85
C LEU A 22 -3.67 7.32 -9.49
N ARG A 23 -2.33 7.39 -9.50
CA ARG A 23 -1.55 8.44 -10.13
C ARG A 23 -1.80 8.51 -11.65
N GLU A 24 -1.72 7.37 -12.34
CA GLU A 24 -2.00 7.30 -13.78
C GLU A 24 -3.41 7.78 -14.13
N LEU A 25 -4.39 7.40 -13.30
CA LEU A 25 -5.78 7.81 -13.50
C LEU A 25 -5.98 9.32 -13.26
N LEU A 26 -5.32 9.89 -12.25
CA LEU A 26 -5.32 11.32 -12.03
C LEU A 26 -4.67 12.10 -13.17
N LEU A 27 -3.59 11.57 -13.77
CA LEU A 27 -2.99 12.17 -14.95
C LEU A 27 -3.99 12.27 -16.11
N VAL A 28 -4.75 11.20 -16.36
CA VAL A 28 -5.82 11.19 -17.37
C VAL A 28 -6.92 12.22 -17.05
N GLU A 29 -7.29 12.38 -15.78
CA GLU A 29 -8.29 13.40 -15.38
C GLU A 29 -7.76 14.84 -15.50
N ILE A 30 -6.45 15.06 -15.29
CA ILE A 30 -5.81 16.38 -15.51
C ILE A 30 -5.91 16.83 -16.96
N GLU A 31 -5.79 15.90 -17.91
CA GLU A 31 -5.91 16.21 -19.34
C GLU A 31 -7.33 16.70 -19.70
N LYS A 32 -8.35 16.25 -18.96
CA LYS A 32 -9.76 16.63 -19.16
C LYS A 32 -10.15 17.94 -18.46
N CYS A 33 -9.27 18.51 -17.64
CA CYS A 33 -9.55 19.73 -16.88
C CYS A 33 -9.79 20.93 -17.79
N ARG A 34 -10.88 21.66 -17.54
CA ARG A 34 -11.26 22.83 -18.35
C ARG A 34 -10.76 24.13 -17.75
N THR A 35 -10.45 24.14 -16.45
CA THR A 35 -9.99 25.35 -15.76
C THR A 35 -8.57 25.19 -15.22
N ARG A 36 -7.84 26.32 -15.19
CA ARG A 36 -6.50 26.39 -14.57
C ARG A 36 -6.55 26.00 -13.09
N ARG A 37 -7.63 26.34 -12.39
CA ARG A 37 -7.82 26.04 -10.97
C ARG A 37 -7.91 24.54 -10.72
N GLU A 38 -8.73 23.82 -11.48
CA GLU A 38 -8.84 22.35 -11.39
C GLU A 38 -7.50 21.68 -11.68
N ARG A 39 -6.80 22.12 -12.75
CA ARG A 39 -5.48 21.59 -13.10
C ARG A 39 -4.46 21.76 -11.97
N ILE A 40 -4.43 22.92 -11.30
CA ILE A 40 -3.54 23.16 -10.14
C ILE A 40 -3.91 22.22 -8.99
N GLU A 41 -5.20 22.07 -8.68
CA GLU A 41 -5.66 21.20 -7.59
C GLU A 41 -5.28 19.73 -7.84
N PHE A 42 -5.49 19.22 -9.07
CA PHE A 42 -5.10 17.87 -9.41
C PHE A 42 -3.57 17.67 -9.45
N GLN A 43 -2.80 18.67 -9.88
CA GLN A 43 -1.34 18.60 -9.83
C GLN A 43 -0.85 18.47 -8.38
N GLN A 44 -1.38 19.28 -7.46
CA GLN A 44 -1.09 19.15 -6.03
C GLN A 44 -1.45 17.76 -5.49
N ARG A 45 -2.50 17.14 -6.04
CA ARG A 45 -2.89 15.77 -5.68
C ARG A 45 -1.91 14.72 -6.18
N LEU A 46 -1.43 14.86 -7.41
CA LEU A 46 -0.39 14.01 -7.97
C LEU A 46 0.92 14.11 -7.19
N ASP A 47 1.41 15.32 -6.93
CA ASP A 47 2.67 15.54 -6.22
C ASP A 47 2.65 14.84 -4.85
N ARG A 48 1.51 14.89 -4.17
CA ARG A 48 1.35 14.25 -2.87
C ARG A 48 1.22 12.73 -2.97
N ILE A 49 0.59 12.19 -4.01
CA ILE A 49 0.61 10.74 -4.26
C ILE A 49 2.02 10.26 -4.56
N ASP A 50 2.79 10.99 -5.37
CA ASP A 50 4.18 10.66 -5.70
C ASP A 50 5.05 10.58 -4.43
N VAL A 51 4.88 11.53 -3.52
CA VAL A 51 5.53 11.49 -2.20
C VAL A 51 5.14 10.22 -1.42
N ILE A 52 3.85 9.83 -1.42
CA ILE A 52 3.38 8.64 -0.71
C ILE A 52 3.94 7.36 -1.35
N ILE A 53 3.95 7.26 -2.70
CA ILE A 53 4.53 6.14 -3.44
C ILE A 53 6.00 5.98 -3.04
N GLN A 54 6.78 7.04 -3.14
CA GLN A 54 8.21 7.02 -2.78
C GLN A 54 8.42 6.57 -1.34
N GLN A 55 7.54 7.03 -0.45
CA GLN A 55 7.56 6.70 0.97
C GLN A 55 7.19 5.24 1.28
N VAL A 56 6.25 4.64 0.54
CA VAL A 56 5.92 3.21 0.63
C VAL A 56 7.07 2.37 0.06
N HIS A 57 7.55 2.74 -1.13
CA HIS A 57 8.65 2.07 -1.83
C HIS A 57 9.90 1.97 -0.94
N THR A 58 10.40 3.12 -0.48
CA THR A 58 11.63 3.21 0.34
C THR A 58 11.54 2.36 1.62
N ARG A 59 10.39 2.38 2.31
CA ARG A 59 10.17 1.60 3.53
C ARG A 59 10.13 0.10 3.23
N THR A 60 9.49 -0.29 2.13
CA THR A 60 9.34 -1.68 1.72
C THR A 60 10.68 -2.27 1.28
N GLU A 61 11.44 -1.55 0.46
CA GLU A 61 12.80 -1.94 0.06
C GLU A 61 13.73 -2.06 1.27
N HIS A 62 13.71 -1.07 2.17
CA HIS A 62 14.56 -1.11 3.37
C HIS A 62 14.27 -2.36 4.22
N THR A 63 12.99 -2.65 4.47
CA THR A 63 12.60 -3.85 5.23
C THR A 63 13.00 -5.14 4.52
N GLU A 64 12.82 -5.21 3.20
CA GLU A 64 13.24 -6.37 2.42
C GLU A 64 14.76 -6.59 2.51
N ILE A 65 15.56 -5.52 2.42
CA ILE A 65 17.01 -5.59 2.60
C ILE A 65 17.36 -6.12 3.99
N GLN A 66 16.75 -5.61 5.05
CA GLN A 66 16.99 -6.09 6.42
C GLN A 66 16.58 -7.56 6.59
N PHE A 67 15.45 -7.94 6.02
CA PHE A 67 14.95 -9.31 6.06
C PHE A 67 15.88 -10.28 5.32
N ARG A 68 16.34 -9.93 4.11
CA ARG A 68 17.33 -10.73 3.36
C ARG A 68 18.66 -10.83 4.10
N LYS A 69 19.12 -9.74 4.72
CA LYS A 69 20.33 -9.75 5.57
C LYS A 69 20.17 -10.70 6.74
N PHE A 70 19.02 -10.67 7.42
CA PHE A 70 18.71 -11.60 8.50
C PHE A 70 18.77 -13.06 8.03
N ILE A 71 18.07 -13.42 6.95
CA ILE A 71 18.09 -14.79 6.41
C ILE A 71 19.51 -15.24 6.05
N ARG A 72 20.30 -14.35 5.44
CA ARG A 72 21.71 -14.63 5.13
C ARG A 72 22.52 -14.91 6.40
N ARG A 73 22.36 -14.11 7.46
CA ARG A 73 23.06 -14.32 8.74
C ARG A 73 22.69 -15.65 9.40
N VAL A 74 21.41 -16.04 9.35
CA VAL A 74 20.95 -17.37 9.81
C VAL A 74 21.61 -18.48 8.99
N SER A 75 21.58 -18.37 7.65
CA SER A 75 22.15 -19.41 6.76
C SER A 75 23.66 -19.59 6.92
N LEU A 76 24.38 -18.54 7.33
CA LEU A 76 25.81 -18.56 7.59
C LEU A 76 26.15 -19.01 9.03
N GLY A 77 25.16 -19.39 9.84
CA GLY A 77 25.36 -19.77 11.24
C GLY A 77 25.78 -18.62 12.16
N GLN A 78 25.71 -17.36 11.70
CA GLN A 78 26.06 -16.18 12.49
C GLN A 78 24.99 -15.82 13.53
N ILE A 79 23.78 -16.39 13.39
CA ILE A 79 22.72 -16.36 14.39
C ILE A 79 22.52 -17.82 14.80
N SER A 80 23.03 -18.17 15.96
CA SER A 80 23.09 -19.54 16.45
C SER A 80 22.00 -19.86 17.47
N SER A 81 21.34 -18.84 18.03
CA SER A 81 20.28 -19.03 19.01
C SER A 81 18.89 -18.68 18.45
N GLU A 82 17.90 -19.49 18.84
CA GLU A 82 16.51 -19.25 18.48
C GLU A 82 15.98 -17.94 19.09
N SER A 83 16.38 -17.61 20.32
CA SER A 83 15.95 -16.38 21.00
C SER A 83 16.47 -15.11 20.31
N GLU A 84 17.72 -15.11 19.86
CA GLU A 84 18.28 -14.01 19.05
C GLU A 84 17.55 -13.90 17.71
N SER A 85 17.31 -15.03 17.05
CA SER A 85 16.57 -15.11 15.78
C SER A 85 15.17 -14.50 15.90
N GLN A 86 14.41 -14.90 16.94
CA GLN A 86 13.08 -14.37 17.20
C GLN A 86 13.10 -12.88 17.52
N THR A 87 14.07 -12.41 18.31
CA THR A 87 14.21 -10.98 18.67
C THR A 87 14.47 -10.11 17.43
N LEU A 88 15.40 -10.53 16.57
CA LEU A 88 15.72 -9.82 15.34
C LEU A 88 14.54 -9.81 14.35
N LEU A 89 13.87 -10.95 14.18
CA LEU A 89 12.66 -11.03 13.34
C LEU A 89 11.54 -10.13 13.87
N GLN A 90 11.33 -10.09 15.17
CA GLN A 90 10.33 -9.24 15.80
C GLN A 90 10.65 -7.75 15.63
N ALA A 91 11.94 -7.38 15.70
CA ALA A 91 12.39 -6.01 15.47
C ALA A 91 12.13 -5.56 14.02
N ILE A 92 12.51 -6.40 13.04
CA ILE A 92 12.25 -6.15 11.60
C ILE A 92 10.75 -5.99 11.35
N TRP A 93 9.94 -6.94 11.84
CA TRP A 93 8.51 -6.92 11.64
C TRP A 93 7.84 -5.70 12.30
N SER A 94 8.10 -5.46 13.59
CA SER A 94 7.43 -4.40 14.34
C SER A 94 7.84 -2.99 13.87
N GLY A 95 9.10 -2.81 13.45
CA GLY A 95 9.57 -1.56 12.87
C GLY A 95 8.85 -1.24 11.56
N TYR A 96 8.77 -2.22 10.66
CA TYR A 96 8.08 -2.04 9.38
C TYR A 96 6.57 -1.86 9.55
N HIS A 97 5.92 -2.74 10.32
CA HIS A 97 4.49 -2.71 10.54
C HIS A 97 4.04 -1.36 11.13
N LYS A 98 4.75 -0.83 12.14
CA LYS A 98 4.46 0.51 12.69
C LYS A 98 4.69 1.62 11.68
N SER A 99 5.80 1.56 10.94
CA SER A 99 6.16 2.60 9.97
C SER A 99 5.15 2.69 8.82
N LEU A 100 4.79 1.55 8.23
CA LEU A 100 3.80 1.48 7.16
C LEU A 100 2.40 1.83 7.67
N ARG A 101 2.00 1.31 8.83
CA ARG A 101 0.71 1.65 9.46
C ARG A 101 0.55 3.14 9.72
N ASN A 102 1.58 3.80 10.24
CA ASN A 102 1.52 5.24 10.50
C ASN A 102 1.38 6.03 9.19
N LEU A 103 2.18 5.68 8.18
CA LEU A 103 2.09 6.29 6.86
C LEU A 103 0.67 6.17 6.28
N VAL A 104 0.15 4.95 6.26
CA VAL A 104 -1.18 4.65 5.72
C VAL A 104 -2.28 5.31 6.55
N GLY A 105 -2.19 5.29 7.87
CA GLY A 105 -3.14 5.96 8.76
C GLY A 105 -3.21 7.48 8.54
N HIS A 106 -2.06 8.14 8.42
CA HIS A 106 -2.00 9.59 8.17
C HIS A 106 -2.47 9.99 6.77
N THR A 107 -2.39 9.07 5.80
CA THR A 107 -2.74 9.34 4.40
C THR A 107 -4.11 8.81 4.00
N ALA A 108 -4.74 7.95 4.81
CA ALA A 108 -6.00 7.28 4.48
C ALA A 108 -7.14 8.26 4.15
N GLY A 109 -7.33 9.31 4.96
CA GLY A 109 -8.38 10.31 4.72
C GLY A 109 -8.17 11.06 3.40
N TYR A 110 -6.91 11.33 3.08
CA TYR A 110 -6.51 11.99 1.85
C TYR A 110 -6.68 11.08 0.63
N LEU A 111 -6.23 9.83 0.68
CA LEU A 111 -6.41 8.87 -0.40
C LEU A 111 -7.90 8.58 -0.67
N ARG A 112 -8.71 8.48 0.38
CA ARG A 112 -10.17 8.34 0.25
C ARG A 112 -10.82 9.54 -0.44
N SER A 113 -10.35 10.77 -0.19
CA SER A 113 -10.90 11.97 -0.84
C SER A 113 -10.55 12.01 -2.33
N ILE A 114 -9.36 11.54 -2.71
CA ILE A 114 -8.98 11.40 -4.11
C ILE A 114 -9.83 10.33 -4.80
N VAL A 115 -9.94 9.12 -4.22
CA VAL A 115 -10.73 8.04 -4.79
C VAL A 115 -12.18 8.48 -5.00
N ARG A 116 -12.79 9.17 -4.03
CA ARG A 116 -14.14 9.74 -4.16
C ARG A 116 -14.25 10.82 -5.25
N GLY A 117 -13.25 11.69 -5.36
CA GLY A 117 -13.21 12.71 -6.41
C GLY A 117 -13.10 12.11 -7.81
N VAL A 118 -12.25 11.11 -7.98
CA VAL A 118 -12.03 10.39 -9.25
C VAL A 118 -13.23 9.50 -9.59
N THR A 119 -13.83 8.80 -8.63
CA THR A 119 -15.05 8.01 -8.86
C THR A 119 -16.27 8.88 -9.17
N GLY A 120 -16.39 10.07 -8.58
CA GLY A 120 -17.43 11.04 -8.96
C GLY A 120 -17.26 11.55 -10.41
N ALA A 121 -16.03 11.79 -10.85
CA ALA A 121 -15.73 12.16 -12.23
C ALA A 121 -16.01 11.01 -13.22
N LEU A 122 -15.70 9.77 -12.84
CA LEU A 122 -15.90 8.57 -13.68
C LEU A 122 -17.32 7.99 -13.63
N ALA A 123 -18.09 8.24 -12.57
CA ALA A 123 -19.50 7.90 -12.53
C ALA A 123 -20.29 8.56 -13.67
N ASN A 124 -19.85 9.74 -14.10
CA ASN A 124 -20.39 10.44 -15.27
C ASN A 124 -19.96 9.82 -16.61
N LEU A 125 -19.00 8.89 -16.62
CA LEU A 125 -18.45 8.21 -17.81
C LEU A 125 -18.92 6.76 -17.98
N GLY A 126 -19.78 6.24 -17.09
CA GLY A 126 -20.45 4.94 -17.22
C GLY A 126 -19.98 3.86 -16.21
N MET A 127 -20.94 3.03 -15.77
CA MET A 127 -20.80 2.05 -14.67
C MET A 127 -19.66 1.02 -14.84
N GLY A 128 -19.23 0.69 -16.06
CA GLY A 128 -18.19 -0.32 -16.30
C GLY A 128 -16.79 0.04 -15.75
N ILE A 129 -16.47 1.34 -15.65
CA ILE A 129 -15.19 1.80 -15.08
C ILE A 129 -15.23 1.73 -13.54
N LEU A 130 -16.38 2.01 -12.92
CA LEU A 130 -16.57 1.94 -11.47
C LEU A 130 -16.33 0.53 -10.91
N ASP A 131 -16.67 -0.52 -11.65
CA ASP A 131 -16.42 -1.91 -11.25
C ASP A 131 -14.93 -2.27 -11.30
N VAL A 132 -14.20 -1.80 -12.33
CA VAL A 132 -12.73 -1.93 -12.41
C VAL A 132 -12.06 -1.16 -11.26
N TYR A 133 -12.60 0.00 -10.89
CA TYR A 133 -12.12 0.79 -9.76
C TYR A 133 -12.36 0.10 -8.42
N ARG A 134 -13.57 -0.42 -8.19
CA ARG A 134 -13.86 -1.22 -6.99
C ARG A 134 -12.91 -2.40 -6.88
N LEU A 135 -12.63 -3.11 -7.97
CA LEU A 135 -11.73 -4.27 -7.96
C LEU A 135 -10.25 -3.89 -7.78
N LYS A 136 -9.77 -2.81 -8.38
CA LYS A 136 -8.37 -2.35 -8.24
C LYS A 136 -8.08 -1.66 -6.91
N PHE A 137 -9.07 -0.98 -6.32
CA PHE A 137 -8.89 -0.19 -5.10
C PHE A 137 -9.51 -0.80 -3.84
N GLN A 138 -10.36 -1.83 -3.93
CA GLN A 138 -10.71 -2.68 -2.77
C GLN A 138 -9.47 -3.22 -2.05
N PRO A 139 -8.42 -3.71 -2.74
CA PRO A 139 -7.19 -4.14 -2.10
C PRO A 139 -6.52 -2.99 -1.32
N LEU A 140 -6.56 -1.76 -1.82
CA LEU A 140 -6.05 -0.58 -1.11
C LEU A 140 -6.88 -0.27 0.14
N GLU A 141 -8.21 -0.27 0.04
CA GLU A 141 -9.10 -0.05 1.20
C GLU A 141 -8.96 -1.17 2.24
N LEU A 142 -8.88 -2.42 1.80
CA LEU A 142 -8.66 -3.60 2.66
C LEU A 142 -7.27 -3.57 3.31
N ALA A 143 -6.22 -3.18 2.58
CA ALA A 143 -4.88 -3.02 3.13
C ALA A 143 -4.83 -1.86 4.12
N VAL A 144 -5.47 -0.72 3.82
CA VAL A 144 -5.62 0.41 4.73
C VAL A 144 -6.35 -0.01 5.99
N ASP A 145 -7.48 -0.72 5.88
CA ASP A 145 -8.26 -1.18 7.03
C ASP A 145 -7.50 -2.26 7.84
N ALA A 146 -6.83 -3.20 7.18
CA ALA A 146 -5.99 -4.21 7.85
C ALA A 146 -4.83 -3.58 8.63
N LEU A 147 -4.21 -2.54 8.06
CA LEU A 147 -3.12 -1.79 8.69
C LEU A 147 -3.64 -0.86 9.79
N THR A 148 -4.79 -0.20 9.63
CA THR A 148 -5.27 0.83 10.57
C THR A 148 -6.12 0.25 11.71
N HIS A 149 -6.92 -0.79 11.48
CA HIS A 149 -7.82 -1.41 12.46
C HIS A 149 -7.28 -2.74 13.00
N ARG A 150 -6.49 -2.66 14.10
CA ARG A 150 -6.01 -3.78 14.95
C ARG A 150 -5.85 -5.14 14.23
N GLY A 151 -5.08 -5.22 13.15
CA GLY A 151 -4.42 -6.44 12.63
C GLY A 151 -5.24 -7.74 12.60
N SER A 152 -6.56 -7.64 12.43
CA SER A 152 -7.44 -8.81 12.52
C SER A 152 -7.55 -9.42 11.13
N PHE A 153 -6.56 -10.24 10.76
CA PHE A 153 -6.65 -11.25 9.70
C PHE A 153 -7.75 -12.31 9.95
N LYS A 154 -8.68 -12.10 10.90
CA LYS A 154 -9.79 -13.02 11.21
C LYS A 154 -10.91 -13.03 10.18
N LYS A 155 -10.95 -12.06 9.25
CA LYS A 155 -11.76 -12.21 8.04
C LYS A 155 -10.83 -12.74 6.96
N PRO A 156 -10.97 -14.02 6.55
CA PRO A 156 -10.32 -14.46 5.33
C PRO A 156 -10.69 -13.48 4.22
N ILE A 157 -9.73 -13.11 3.39
CA ILE A 157 -9.96 -12.38 2.14
C ILE A 157 -10.76 -13.32 1.23
N ARG A 158 -12.05 -13.47 1.51
CA ARG A 158 -13.00 -14.16 0.64
C ARG A 158 -13.19 -13.24 -0.55
N GLY A 159 -12.38 -13.44 -1.57
CA GLY A 159 -12.47 -12.72 -2.83
C GLY A 159 -11.22 -12.73 -3.71
N LEU A 160 -10.03 -13.05 -3.18
CA LEU A 160 -8.76 -12.98 -3.95
C LEU A 160 -8.11 -14.32 -4.27
N ILE A 161 -8.71 -15.44 -3.86
CA ILE A 161 -8.37 -16.76 -4.43
C ILE A 161 -9.47 -17.09 -5.42
N ILE A 162 -9.23 -16.79 -6.70
CA ILE A 162 -9.93 -17.47 -7.79
C ILE A 162 -9.47 -18.93 -7.71
N PRO A 163 -10.34 -19.91 -7.41
CA PRO A 163 -9.98 -21.29 -7.68
C PRO A 163 -9.93 -21.48 -9.20
N ARG A 164 -8.93 -22.24 -9.63
CA ARG A 164 -8.70 -22.67 -11.01
C ARG A 164 -9.96 -23.02 -11.78
#